data_AF-A0A8T4S5R1-F1
#
_entry.id   AF-A0A8T4S5R1-F1
#
_cell.length_a   1.000
_cell.length_b   1.000
_cell.length_c   1.000
_cell.angle_alpha   90.00
_cell.angle_beta   90.00
_cell.angle_gamma   90.00
#
_symmetry.space_group_name_H-M   'P 1'
#
loop_
_entity.id
_entity.type
_entity.pdbx_description
1 polymer ?
#
loop_
_entity_poly.entity_id
_entity_poly.type
_entity_poly.pdbx_seq_one_letter_code
_entity_poly.pdbx_strand_id
1 'polypeptide(L)'
;MGKRGQASSEYLGIIIIVLIILVPVLILYMRYSGETNDAVASSKIDSVTNEISKASNQVFVYGEGTQNTVTVDFPSGINSIIMGGATYTGVTPAILSGPNEIVFVLKNSKNKIYEIVKVVDSKFLLKKIDTVPRGRTKLVVRACAGQKVEICINSCTGTC
;
A
#
# COMPACT_ATOMS: atom_id res chain seq x y z
N MET A 1 43.64 33.44 32.05
CA MET A 1 42.70 32.49 31.39
C MET A 1 43.46 31.20 31.11
N GLY A 2 43.10 30.09 31.76
CA GLY A 2 43.86 28.84 31.68
C GLY A 2 43.62 28.10 30.38
N LYS A 3 44.64 27.39 29.87
CA LYS A 3 44.63 26.59 28.63
C LYS A 3 43.40 25.67 28.49
N ARG A 4 42.80 25.25 29.61
CA ARG A 4 41.58 24.42 29.66
C ARG A 4 40.32 25.17 29.22
N GLY A 5 40.17 26.45 29.56
CA GLY A 5 39.00 27.26 29.16
C GLY A 5 38.99 27.60 27.67
N GLN A 6 40.17 27.81 27.08
CA GLN A 6 40.34 28.05 25.64
C GLN A 6 40.03 26.80 24.81
N ALA A 7 40.52 25.63 25.25
CA ALA A 7 40.20 24.36 24.63
C ALA A 7 38.69 24.07 24.68
N SER A 8 38.03 24.28 25.82
CA SER A 8 36.59 24.09 25.94
C SER A 8 35.78 25.00 25.01
N SER A 9 36.22 26.24 24.76
CA SER A 9 35.55 27.14 23.82
C SER A 9 35.70 26.73 22.35
N GLU A 10 36.85 26.16 21.95
CA GLU A 10 37.06 25.63 20.60
C GLU A 10 36.15 24.43 20.32
N TYR A 11 36.08 23.48 21.27
CA TYR A 11 35.19 22.33 21.13
C TYR A 11 33.71 22.74 21.06
N LEU A 12 33.31 23.75 21.83
CA LEU A 12 31.94 24.28 21.77
C LEU A 12 31.64 24.89 20.39
N GLY A 13 32.59 25.61 19.81
CA GLY A 13 32.47 26.16 18.45
C GLY A 13 32.32 25.07 17.38
N ILE A 14 33.10 23.99 17.48
CA ILE A 14 33.00 22.84 16.57
C ILE A 14 31.61 22.18 16.69
N ILE A 15 31.12 21.97 17.92
CA ILE A 15 29.79 21.36 18.14
C ILE A 15 28.68 22.21 17.53
N ILE A 16 28.75 23.54 17.65
CA ILE A 16 27.76 24.44 17.06
C ILE A 16 27.76 24.33 15.53
N ILE A 17 28.93 24.31 14.89
CA ILE A 17 29.05 24.17 13.43
C ILE A 17 28.49 22.81 12.98
N VAL A 18 28.80 21.74 13.72
CA VAL A 18 28.26 20.40 13.43
C VAL A 18 26.74 20.40 13.55
N LEU A 19 26.16 21.03 14.57
CA LEU A 19 24.71 21.12 14.73
C LEU A 19 24.04 21.93 13.62
N ILE A 20 24.67 23.04 13.19
CA ILE A 20 24.16 23.86 12.08
C ILE A 20 24.08 23.05 10.78
N ILE A 21 25.01 22.13 10.55
CA ILE A 21 25.00 21.23 9.38
C ILE A 21 24.02 20.06 9.59
N LEU A 22 23.93 19.52 10.81
CA LEU A 22 23.10 18.35 11.12
C LEU A 22 21.61 18.66 10.99
N VAL A 23 21.16 19.84 11.45
CA VAL A 23 19.75 20.24 11.41
C VAL A 23 19.14 20.19 9.99
N PRO A 24 19.71 20.85 8.95
CA PRO A 24 19.15 20.79 7.60
C PRO A 24 19.24 19.38 6.99
N VAL A 25 20.27 18.59 7.32
CA VAL A 25 20.38 17.19 6.89
C VAL A 25 19.26 16.34 7.46
N LEU A 26 18.94 16.50 8.76
CA LEU A 26 17.83 15.81 9.40
C LEU A 26 16.47 16.21 8.79
N ILE A 27 16.29 17.50 8.48
CA ILE A 27 15.07 17.99 7.82
C ILE A 27 14.92 17.34 6.42
N LEU A 28 15.99 17.31 5.62
CA LEU A 28 15.99 16.66 4.32
C LEU A 28 15.71 15.16 4.42
N TYR A 29 16.37 14.48 5.36
CA TYR A 29 16.18 13.05 5.60
C TYR A 29 14.72 12.72 5.94
N MET A 30 14.08 13.50 6.82
CA MET A 30 12.67 13.31 7.17
C MET A 30 11.74 13.51 5.97
N ARG A 31 12.06 14.43 5.05
CA ARG A 31 11.26 14.67 3.84
C ARG A 31 11.42 13.53 2.83
N TYR A 32 12.66 13.14 2.51
CA TYR A 32 12.96 12.10 1.53
C TYR A 32 12.53 10.70 1.98
N SER A 33 12.60 10.40 3.28
CA SER A 33 12.19 9.10 3.80
C SER A 33 10.70 8.83 3.57
N GLY A 34 9.85 9.86 3.63
CA GLY A 34 8.42 9.72 3.34
C GLY A 34 8.14 9.38 1.88
N GLU A 35 8.77 10.10 0.96
CA GLU A 35 8.59 9.92 -0.49
C GLU A 35 9.12 8.56 -0.97
N THR A 36 10.24 8.11 -0.40
CA THR A 36 10.80 6.77 -0.68
C THR A 36 9.84 5.65 -0.26
N ASN A 37 9.16 5.80 0.87
CA ASN A 37 8.19 4.80 1.34
C ASN A 37 6.95 4.72 0.43
N ASP A 38 6.46 5.86 -0.06
CA ASP A 38 5.32 5.90 -1.00
C ASP A 38 5.68 5.23 -2.35
N ALA A 39 6.89 5.47 -2.87
CA ALA A 39 7.37 4.82 -4.09
C ALA A 39 7.49 3.28 -3.94
N VAL A 40 8.02 2.82 -2.80
CA VAL A 40 8.10 1.38 -2.48
C VAL A 40 6.71 0.77 -2.36
N ALA A 41 5.77 1.45 -1.72
CA ALA A 41 4.39 0.98 -1.60
C ALA A 41 3.70 0.85 -2.98
N SER A 42 3.89 1.84 -3.87
CA SER A 42 3.38 1.80 -5.24
C SER A 42 3.91 0.60 -6.02
N SER A 43 5.23 0.37 -5.98
CA SER A 43 5.85 -0.78 -6.67
C SER A 43 5.38 -2.13 -6.11
N LYS A 44 5.18 -2.23 -4.79
CA LYS A 44 4.58 -3.43 -4.19
C LYS A 44 3.12 -3.63 -4.60
N ILE A 45 2.34 -2.56 -4.70
CA ILE A 45 0.95 -2.62 -5.21
C ILE A 45 0.93 -3.13 -6.65
N ASP A 46 1.87 -2.70 -7.49
CA ASP A 46 1.99 -3.23 -8.86
C ASP A 46 2.24 -4.73 -8.88
N SER A 47 3.17 -5.21 -8.05
CA SER A 47 3.43 -6.65 -7.91
C SER A 47 2.21 -7.42 -7.43
N VAL A 48 1.50 -6.91 -6.42
CA VAL A 48 0.28 -7.53 -5.88
C VAL A 48 -0.81 -7.57 -6.96
N THR A 49 -1.01 -6.48 -7.68
CA THR A 49 -2.00 -6.37 -8.75
C THR A 49 -1.71 -7.36 -9.87
N ASN A 50 -0.45 -7.50 -10.28
CA ASN A 50 -0.06 -8.45 -11.33
C ASN A 50 -0.35 -9.90 -10.93
N GLU A 51 -0.04 -10.28 -9.69
CA GLU A 51 -0.34 -11.63 -9.17
C GLU A 51 -1.85 -11.88 -9.09
N ILE A 52 -2.62 -10.90 -8.62
CA ILE A 52 -4.09 -10.97 -8.59
C ILE A 52 -4.64 -11.09 -10.02
N SER A 53 -4.19 -10.25 -10.95
CA SER A 53 -4.63 -10.24 -12.34
C SER A 53 -4.36 -11.59 -13.01
N LYS A 54 -3.15 -12.12 -12.84
CA LYS A 54 -2.76 -13.43 -13.39
C LYS A 54 -3.65 -14.56 -12.85
N ALA A 55 -3.87 -14.61 -11.54
CA ALA A 55 -4.71 -15.63 -10.95
C ALA A 55 -6.20 -15.48 -11.32
N SER A 56 -6.67 -14.23 -11.45
CA SER A 56 -8.03 -13.92 -11.89
C SER A 56 -8.25 -14.37 -13.33
N ASN A 57 -7.31 -14.08 -14.22
CA ASN A 57 -7.34 -14.55 -15.61
C ASN A 57 -7.29 -16.09 -15.69
N GLN A 58 -6.48 -16.74 -14.85
CA GLN A 58 -6.43 -18.20 -14.78
C GLN A 58 -7.78 -18.80 -14.40
N VAL A 59 -8.37 -18.39 -13.27
CA VAL A 59 -9.67 -18.95 -12.84
C VAL A 59 -10.80 -18.57 -13.81
N PHE A 60 -10.73 -17.39 -14.42
CA PHE A 60 -11.68 -16.95 -15.44
C PHE A 60 -11.66 -17.86 -16.67
N VAL A 61 -10.47 -18.24 -17.15
CA VAL A 61 -10.30 -19.14 -18.30
C VAL A 61 -10.71 -20.57 -17.95
N TYR A 62 -10.40 -21.05 -16.74
CA TYR A 62 -10.78 -22.39 -16.31
C TYR A 62 -12.27 -22.56 -16.01
N GLY A 63 -12.99 -21.47 -15.80
CA GLY A 63 -14.44 -21.45 -15.64
C GLY A 63 -14.92 -21.55 -14.20
N GLU A 64 -16.24 -21.53 -14.04
CA GLU A 64 -16.92 -21.46 -12.75
C GLU A 64 -16.58 -22.66 -11.82
N GLY A 65 -16.50 -22.40 -10.52
CA GLY A 65 -16.17 -23.42 -9.51
C GLY A 65 -14.66 -23.65 -9.35
N THR A 66 -13.84 -23.01 -10.18
CA THR A 66 -12.38 -23.05 -10.04
C THR A 66 -11.89 -22.04 -9.02
N GLN A 67 -10.85 -22.42 -8.28
CA GLN A 67 -10.20 -21.56 -7.30
C GLN A 67 -8.69 -21.69 -7.40
N ASN A 68 -7.99 -20.58 -7.19
CA ASN A 68 -6.54 -20.52 -7.11
C ASN A 68 -6.12 -19.81 -5.82
N THR A 69 -5.04 -20.27 -5.20
CA THR A 69 -4.47 -19.61 -4.02
C THR A 69 -3.14 -18.99 -4.37
N VAL A 70 -3.05 -17.67 -4.23
CA VAL A 70 -1.85 -16.89 -4.55
C VAL A 70 -1.28 -16.31 -3.27
N THR A 71 0.04 -16.23 -3.16
CA THR A 71 0.67 -15.54 -2.03
C THR A 71 1.17 -14.20 -2.51
N VAL A 72 0.67 -13.11 -1.94
CA VAL A 72 1.06 -11.74 -2.28
C VAL A 72 1.63 -11.03 -1.06
N ASP A 73 2.54 -10.08 -1.28
CA ASP A 73 3.14 -9.27 -0.22
C ASP A 73 2.51 -7.88 -0.17
N PHE A 74 1.56 -7.68 0.74
CA PHE A 74 0.89 -6.40 0.86
C PHE A 74 1.81 -5.36 1.51
N PRO A 75 2.01 -4.18 0.89
CA PRO A 75 2.74 -3.09 1.53
C PRO A 75 1.98 -2.53 2.74
N SER A 76 2.72 -1.95 3.67
CA SER A 76 2.14 -1.16 4.75
C SER A 76 1.50 0.12 4.21
N GLY A 77 0.42 0.58 4.84
CA GLY A 77 -0.21 1.87 4.52
C GLY A 77 -1.47 1.77 3.66
N ILE A 78 -1.81 0.57 3.17
CA ILE A 78 -3.13 0.31 2.58
C ILE A 78 -4.17 0.31 3.71
N ASN A 79 -5.17 1.17 3.57
CA ASN A 79 -6.31 1.27 4.46
C ASN A 79 -7.44 0.35 3.99
N SER A 80 -7.75 0.37 2.70
CA SER A 80 -8.79 -0.48 2.12
C SER A 80 -8.52 -0.80 0.65
N ILE A 81 -9.13 -1.87 0.16
CA ILE A 81 -9.13 -2.26 -1.26
C ILE A 81 -10.59 -2.33 -1.71
N ILE A 82 -10.92 -1.69 -2.82
CA ILE A 82 -12.25 -1.78 -3.44
C ILE A 82 -12.14 -2.28 -4.87
N MET A 83 -13.11 -3.07 -5.29
CA MET A 83 -13.10 -3.76 -6.58
C MET A 83 -14.50 -3.89 -7.17
N GLY A 84 -14.58 -4.05 -8.49
CA GLY A 84 -15.76 -4.57 -9.18
C GLY A 84 -16.94 -3.62 -9.28
N GLY A 85 -16.72 -2.30 -9.19
CA GLY A 85 -17.80 -1.30 -9.14
C GLY A 85 -18.10 -0.73 -7.75
N ALA A 86 -17.37 -1.19 -6.72
CA ALA A 86 -17.68 -0.85 -5.33
C ALA A 86 -17.27 0.58 -4.97
N THR A 87 -17.93 1.13 -3.95
CA THR A 87 -17.70 2.51 -3.48
C THR A 87 -17.10 2.50 -2.08
N TYR A 88 -16.08 3.32 -1.87
CA TYR A 88 -15.54 3.65 -0.56
C TYR A 88 -16.12 4.98 -0.07
N THR A 89 -16.98 4.91 0.94
CA THR A 89 -17.75 6.04 1.50
C THR A 89 -17.07 6.72 2.70
N GLY A 90 -15.86 6.30 3.08
CA GLY A 90 -15.12 6.86 4.22
C GLY A 90 -14.46 8.23 3.97
N VAL A 91 -14.73 8.84 2.80
CA VAL A 91 -14.19 10.13 2.34
C VAL A 91 -15.21 10.86 1.48
N THR A 92 -15.05 12.18 1.38
CA THR A 92 -15.83 13.07 0.51
C THR A 92 -14.87 13.82 -0.44
N PRO A 93 -15.03 13.72 -1.76
CA PRO A 93 -15.97 12.86 -2.49
C PRO A 93 -15.68 11.37 -2.29
N ALA A 94 -16.69 10.52 -2.47
CA ALA A 94 -16.54 9.08 -2.38
C ALA A 94 -15.63 8.55 -3.50
N ILE A 95 -14.87 7.51 -3.20
CA ILE A 95 -13.99 6.84 -4.17
C ILE A 95 -14.74 5.67 -4.81
N LEU A 96 -14.72 5.58 -6.14
CA LEU A 96 -15.43 4.55 -6.89
C LEU A 96 -14.44 3.73 -7.72
N SER A 97 -14.60 2.40 -7.67
CA SER A 97 -13.92 1.47 -8.58
C SER A 97 -14.78 1.24 -9.81
N GLY A 98 -14.17 1.10 -10.99
CA GLY A 98 -14.80 0.47 -12.15
C GLY A 98 -14.98 -1.06 -11.99
N PRO A 99 -15.71 -1.73 -12.91
CA PRO A 99 -15.95 -3.18 -12.86
C PRO A 99 -14.68 -4.04 -13.06
N ASN A 100 -13.67 -3.45 -13.69
CA ASN A 100 -12.38 -4.06 -14.03
C ASN A 100 -11.22 -3.41 -13.27
N GLU A 101 -11.53 -2.66 -12.21
CA GLU A 101 -10.54 -1.92 -11.45
C GLU A 101 -10.36 -2.51 -10.06
N ILE A 102 -9.14 -2.38 -9.56
CA ILE A 102 -8.76 -2.56 -8.17
C ILE A 102 -8.25 -1.21 -7.70
N VAL A 103 -8.95 -0.61 -6.74
CA VAL A 103 -8.53 0.65 -6.15
C VAL A 103 -8.00 0.39 -4.75
N PHE A 104 -6.74 0.72 -4.55
CA PHE A 104 -6.08 0.70 -3.25
C PHE A 104 -6.21 2.08 -2.63
N VAL A 105 -6.85 2.15 -1.47
CA VAL A 105 -6.98 3.39 -0.69
C VAL A 105 -5.89 3.40 0.37
N LEU A 106 -5.04 4.42 0.35
CA LEU A 106 -3.92 4.57 1.27
C LEU A 106 -4.09 5.80 2.15
N LYS A 107 -3.44 5.79 3.31
CA LYS A 107 -3.27 6.97 4.18
C LYS A 107 -1.80 7.33 4.29
N ASN A 108 -1.46 8.56 3.95
CA ASN A 108 -0.14 9.12 4.22
C ASN A 108 -0.01 9.51 5.72
N SER A 109 1.20 9.73 6.22
CA SER A 109 1.56 10.25 7.54
C SER A 109 0.82 11.53 7.96
N LYS A 110 0.26 12.29 7.01
CA LYS A 110 -0.57 13.48 7.26
C LYS A 110 -2.08 13.17 7.34
N ASN A 111 -2.46 11.90 7.46
CA ASN A 111 -3.85 11.41 7.43
C ASN A 111 -4.61 11.78 6.14
N LYS A 112 -3.89 12.20 5.08
CA LYS A 112 -4.46 12.45 3.76
C LYS A 112 -4.66 11.11 3.06
N ILE A 113 -5.89 10.90 2.59
CA ILE A 113 -6.27 9.71 1.83
C ILE A 113 -5.94 9.94 0.36
N TYR A 114 -5.37 8.94 -0.28
CA TYR A 114 -5.12 8.92 -1.72
C TYR A 114 -5.41 7.53 -2.27
N GLU A 115 -5.63 7.45 -3.57
CA GLU A 115 -5.98 6.20 -4.25
C GLU A 115 -4.94 5.83 -5.29
N ILE A 116 -4.73 4.53 -5.44
CA ILE A 116 -4.00 3.95 -6.56
C ILE A 116 -4.98 3.03 -7.28
N VAL A 117 -5.38 3.43 -8.48
CA VAL A 117 -6.28 2.67 -9.34
C VAL A 117 -5.46 1.78 -10.26
N LYS A 118 -5.84 0.51 -10.35
CA LYS A 118 -5.22 -0.46 -11.26
C LYS A 118 -6.30 -1.18 -12.06
N VAL A 119 -6.09 -1.26 -13.37
CA VAL A 119 -7.00 -1.93 -14.29
C VAL A 119 -6.53 -3.36 -14.52
N VAL A 120 -7.48 -4.30 -14.60
CA VAL A 120 -7.24 -5.70 -14.95
C VAL A 120 -8.21 -6.16 -16.04
N ASP A 121 -7.92 -7.30 -16.66
CA ASP A 121 -8.76 -7.83 -17.74
C ASP A 121 -10.06 -8.48 -17.23
N SER A 122 -10.01 -9.09 -16.05
CA SER A 122 -11.14 -9.82 -15.45
C SER A 122 -12.13 -8.89 -14.73
N LYS A 123 -13.42 -9.19 -14.83
CA LYS A 123 -14.47 -8.51 -14.05
C LYS A 123 -14.51 -9.05 -12.62
N PHE A 124 -14.53 -8.16 -11.63
CA PHE A 124 -14.63 -8.56 -10.23
C PHE A 124 -16.07 -8.48 -9.70
N LEU A 125 -16.36 -9.27 -8.67
CA LEU A 125 -17.50 -9.00 -7.80
C LEU A 125 -17.30 -7.70 -7.03
N LEU A 126 -18.40 -7.01 -6.79
CA LEU A 126 -18.45 -5.83 -5.91
C LEU A 126 -17.93 -6.22 -4.54
N LYS A 127 -16.74 -5.73 -4.16
CA LYS A 127 -16.14 -6.06 -2.87
C LYS A 127 -15.32 -4.90 -2.32
N LYS A 128 -15.45 -4.69 -1.02
CA LYS A 128 -14.62 -3.78 -0.22
C LYS A 128 -13.95 -4.59 0.87
N ILE A 129 -12.64 -4.42 1.00
CA ILE A 129 -11.80 -5.03 2.02
C ILE A 129 -11.33 -3.91 2.94
N ASP A 130 -11.88 -3.87 4.15
CA ASP A 130 -11.59 -2.83 5.14
C ASP A 130 -10.35 -3.10 5.99
N THR A 131 -9.88 -4.35 6.03
CA THR A 131 -8.70 -4.72 6.82
C THR A 131 -7.75 -5.51 5.93
N VAL A 132 -6.75 -4.80 5.42
CA VAL A 132 -5.71 -5.39 4.58
C VAL A 132 -4.55 -5.81 5.48
N PRO A 133 -4.20 -7.10 5.55
CA PRO A 133 -3.05 -7.56 6.32
C PRO A 133 -1.76 -7.01 5.71
N ARG A 134 -0.74 -6.83 6.54
CA ARG A 134 0.59 -6.38 6.12
C ARG A 134 1.50 -7.57 5.92
N GLY A 135 2.31 -7.52 4.87
CA GLY A 135 3.26 -8.58 4.56
C GLY A 135 2.67 -9.70 3.71
N ARG A 136 3.39 -10.83 3.66
CA ARG A 136 3.00 -12.00 2.88
C ARG A 136 1.70 -12.60 3.38
N THR A 137 0.69 -12.61 2.51
CA THR A 137 -0.65 -13.09 2.78
C THR A 137 -1.12 -13.99 1.65
N LYS A 138 -1.87 -15.04 2.00
CA LYS A 138 -2.53 -15.90 1.01
C LYS A 138 -3.88 -15.30 0.60
N LEU A 139 -4.05 -15.12 -0.70
CA LEU A 139 -5.30 -14.75 -1.32
C LEU A 139 -5.91 -15.98 -1.99
N VAL A 140 -7.21 -16.16 -1.80
CA VAL A 140 -7.99 -17.13 -2.56
C VAL A 140 -8.75 -16.37 -3.62
N VAL A 141 -8.53 -16.74 -4.87
CA VAL A 141 -9.19 -16.17 -6.04
C VAL A 141 -10.12 -17.24 -6.60
N ARG A 142 -11.41 -16.92 -6.74
CA ARG A 142 -12.45 -17.87 -7.16
C ARG A 142 -13.23 -17.33 -8.34
N ALA A 143 -13.50 -18.18 -9.32
CA ALA A 143 -14.43 -17.88 -10.40
C ALA A 143 -15.88 -18.12 -9.94
N CYS A 144 -16.74 -17.13 -10.14
CA CYS A 144 -18.16 -17.15 -9.79
C CYS A 144 -19.05 -17.17 -11.04
N ALA A 145 -20.32 -17.51 -10.83
CA ALA A 145 -21.35 -17.46 -11.86
C ALA A 145 -21.38 -16.12 -12.61
N GLY A 146 -21.53 -16.20 -13.93
CA GLY A 146 -21.63 -15.02 -14.79
C GLY A 146 -20.30 -14.34 -15.11
N GLN A 147 -19.20 -15.11 -15.18
CA GLN A 147 -17.89 -14.62 -15.61
C GLN A 147 -17.33 -13.50 -14.71
N LYS A 148 -17.46 -13.67 -13.40
CA LYS A 148 -16.91 -12.73 -12.40
C LYS A 148 -15.90 -13.45 -11.50
N VAL A 149 -14.97 -12.69 -10.95
CA VAL A 149 -13.96 -13.19 -10.03
C VAL A 149 -14.18 -12.62 -8.64
N GLU A 150 -14.09 -13.47 -7.63
CA GLU A 150 -14.05 -13.09 -6.23
C GLU A 150 -12.63 -13.24 -5.66
N ILE A 151 -12.18 -12.26 -4.87
CA ILE A 151 -10.93 -12.34 -4.12
C ILE A 151 -11.27 -12.37 -2.63
N CYS A 152 -10.73 -13.35 -1.92
CA CYS A 152 -10.79 -13.44 -0.46
C CYS A 152 -9.40 -13.43 0.14
N ILE A 153 -9.28 -12.80 1.30
CA ILE A 153 -8.05 -12.83 2.08
C ILE A 153 -8.13 -13.99 3.07
N ASN A 154 -7.27 -14.99 2.90
CA ASN A 154 -7.10 -16.06 3.87
C ASN A 154 -6.09 -15.60 4.94
N SER A 155 -6.45 -14.56 5.66
CA SER A 155 -5.77 -14.14 6.90
C SER A 155 -6.49 -14.75 8.10
N CYS A 156 -5.84 -14.79 9.28
CA CYS A 156 -6.45 -15.30 10.51
C CYS A 156 -7.76 -14.58 10.92
N THR A 157 -8.09 -13.47 10.26
CA THR A 157 -9.33 -12.70 10.41
C THR A 157 -10.45 -13.12 9.44
N GLY A 158 -10.24 -14.13 8.60
CA GLY A 158 -11.26 -14.85 7.83
C GLY A 158 -12.33 -13.99 7.20
N THR A 159 -12.07 -13.40 6.04
CA THR A 159 -13.13 -12.78 5.22
C THR A 159 -13.07 -13.27 3.77
N CYS A 160 -13.74 -14.40 3.56
CA CYS A 160 -14.88 -14.42 2.64
C CYS A 160 -16.12 -14.22 3.54
#